data_AF-A0A1M5TMW2-F1
#
_entry.id   AF-A0A1M5TMW2-F1
#
_cell.length_a   1.000
_cell.length_b   1.000
_cell.length_c   1.000
_cell.angle_alpha   90.00
_cell.angle_beta   90.00
_cell.angle_gamma   90.00
#
_symmetry.space_group_name_H-M   'P 1'
#
loop_
_entity.id
_entity.type
_entity.pdbx_description
1 polymer ?
#
loop_
_entity_poly.entity_id
_entity_poly.type
_entity_poly.pdbx_seq_one_letter_code
_entity_poly.pdbx_strand_id
1 'polypeptide(L)'
;MISFKTVWDDVQNIVNNNEELDIDIIEKYDGGFVIKHHDDTTFINKQDFVGVWCRIQCDDEVCVGLHELGSKDEVKEHYVCKILKHLPYIEESLGILRISQ
;
A
#
# COMPACT_ATOMS: atom_id res chain seq x y z
N MET A 1 -18.83 -4.49 -3.18
CA MET A 1 -18.02 -4.33 -1.97
C MET A 1 -16.90 -5.35 -2.02
N ILE A 2 -15.65 -4.89 -2.16
CA ILE A 2 -14.49 -5.79 -2.28
C ILE A 2 -14.07 -6.18 -0.87
N SER A 3 -13.91 -7.48 -0.61
CA SER A 3 -13.50 -7.96 0.70
C SER A 3 -12.03 -7.68 0.95
N PHE A 4 -11.66 -7.34 2.19
CA PHE A 4 -10.25 -7.14 2.52
C PHE A 4 -9.40 -8.41 2.30
N LYS A 5 -10.01 -9.60 2.36
CA LYS A 5 -9.30 -10.84 2.00
C LYS A 5 -8.85 -10.83 0.54
N THR A 6 -9.72 -10.41 -0.37
CA THR A 6 -9.40 -10.23 -1.80
C THR A 6 -8.28 -9.21 -1.97
N VAL A 7 -8.39 -8.06 -1.30
CA VAL A 7 -7.37 -7.01 -1.32
C VAL A 7 -6.01 -7.52 -0.88
N TRP A 8 -5.97 -8.28 0.22
CA TRP A 8 -4.72 -8.84 0.72
C TRP A 8 -4.11 -9.88 -0.22
N ASP A 9 -4.92 -10.74 -0.82
CA ASP A 9 -4.45 -11.73 -1.80
C ASP A 9 -3.83 -11.03 -3.03
N ASP A 10 -4.51 -10.02 -3.56
CA ASP A 10 -4.02 -9.22 -4.69
C ASP A 10 -2.73 -8.46 -4.33
N VAL A 11 -2.63 -7.90 -3.11
CA VAL A 11 -1.40 -7.29 -2.61
C VAL A 11 -0.26 -8.31 -2.57
N GLN A 12 -0.51 -9.53 -2.06
CA GLN A 12 0.51 -10.58 -2.04
C GLN A 12 0.93 -10.98 -3.45
N ASN A 13 -0.01 -11.06 -4.40
CA ASN A 13 0.29 -11.34 -5.80
C ASN A 13 1.18 -10.25 -6.41
N ILE A 14 0.85 -8.97 -6.20
CA ILE A 14 1.65 -7.83 -6.69
C ILE A 14 3.05 -7.85 -6.07
N VAL A 15 3.14 -7.99 -4.74
CA VAL A 15 4.41 -8.02 -4.01
C VAL A 15 5.27 -9.22 -4.41
N ASN A 16 4.69 -10.39 -4.63
CA ASN A 16 5.45 -11.59 -5.00
C ASN A 16 5.92 -11.55 -6.46
N ASN A 17 5.12 -10.99 -7.36
CA ASN A 17 5.44 -10.93 -8.79
C ASN A 17 6.39 -9.78 -9.14
N ASN A 18 6.61 -8.81 -8.25
CA ASN A 18 7.70 -7.81 -8.28
C ASN A 18 7.84 -6.92 -9.54
N GLU A 19 7.12 -7.15 -10.64
CA GLU A 19 7.53 -6.65 -11.95
C GLU A 19 7.37 -5.13 -12.16
N GLU A 20 6.64 -4.40 -11.33
CA GLU A 20 6.40 -2.96 -11.56
C GLU A 20 6.33 -2.09 -10.28
N LEU A 21 6.63 -2.66 -9.13
CA LEU A 21 6.71 -1.90 -7.89
C LEU A 21 8.10 -1.27 -7.75
N ASP A 22 8.19 0.05 -7.90
CA ASP A 22 9.39 0.85 -7.58
C ASP A 22 9.62 0.86 -6.04
N ILE A 23 9.77 -0.31 -5.43
CA ILE A 23 9.85 -0.54 -3.98
C ILE A 23 11.00 -1.52 -3.73
N ASP A 24 11.95 -1.12 -2.89
CA ASP A 24 13.07 -1.97 -2.47
C ASP A 24 12.62 -2.92 -1.35
N ILE A 25 12.02 -4.04 -1.74
CA ILE A 25 11.60 -5.10 -0.81
C ILE A 25 12.77 -6.05 -0.57
N ILE A 26 13.29 -6.03 0.67
CA ILE A 26 14.47 -6.82 1.05
C ILE A 26 14.11 -8.18 1.64
N GLU A 27 12.93 -8.32 2.26
CA GLU A 27 12.46 -9.58 2.84
C GLU A 27 10.94 -9.73 2.72
N LYS A 28 10.47 -10.97 2.49
CA LYS A 28 9.04 -11.30 2.34
C LYS A 28 8.64 -12.38 3.34
N TYR A 29 7.46 -12.20 3.93
CA TYR A 29 6.87 -13.06 4.94
C TYR A 29 5.39 -13.31 4.61
N ASP A 30 4.80 -14.37 5.16
CA ASP A 30 3.37 -14.67 4.95
C ASP A 30 2.44 -13.51 5.37
N GLY A 31 2.83 -12.79 6.44
CA GLY A 31 2.04 -11.69 7.00
C GLY A 31 2.46 -10.28 6.56
N GLY A 32 3.48 -10.13 5.71
CA GLY A 32 4.06 -8.82 5.39
C GLY A 32 5.41 -8.88 4.71
N PHE A 33 6.08 -7.75 4.59
CA PHE A 33 7.37 -7.63 3.93
C PHE A 33 8.16 -6.45 4.52
N VAL A 34 9.48 -6.54 4.42
CA VAL A 34 10.38 -5.48 4.86
C VAL A 34 10.82 -4.69 3.64
N ILE A 35 10.63 -3.37 3.71
CA ILE A 35 11.12 -2.43 2.72
C ILE A 35 12.35 -1.70 3.25
N LYS A 36 13.20 -1.27 2.33
CA LYS A 36 14.28 -0.33 2.60
C LYS A 36 13.89 1.07 2.13
N HIS A 37 13.99 2.05 3.02
CA HIS A 37 13.77 3.46 2.72
C HIS A 37 14.99 4.25 3.23
N HIS A 38 15.80 4.76 2.30
CA HIS A 38 17.13 5.32 2.61
C HIS A 38 18.01 4.32 3.39
N ASP A 39 18.44 4.67 4.61
CA ASP A 39 19.25 3.84 5.50
C ASP A 39 18.40 3.04 6.51
N ASP A 40 17.09 3.25 6.53
CA ASP A 40 16.16 2.60 7.45
C ASP A 40 15.41 1.43 6.79
N THR A 41 15.04 0.46 7.63
CA THR A 41 14.16 -0.64 7.25
C THR A 41 12.82 -0.53 7.96
N THR A 42 11.75 -0.81 7.24
CA THR A 42 10.39 -0.74 7.76
C THR A 42 9.64 -2.01 7.40
N PHE A 43 9.06 -2.66 8.42
CA PHE A 43 8.20 -3.80 8.21
C PHE A 43 6.76 -3.33 7.96
N ILE A 44 6.22 -3.71 6.81
CA ILE A 44 4.83 -3.47 6.41
C ILE A 44 4.09 -4.80 6.50
N ASN A 45 2.96 -4.80 7.19
CA ASN A 45 2.13 -5.98 7.39
C ASN A 45 0.67 -5.71 7.03
N LYS A 46 -0.12 -6.78 7.06
CA LYS A 46 -1.55 -6.77 6.75
C LYS A 46 -2.36 -5.68 7.48
N GLN A 47 -2.06 -5.36 8.73
CA GLN A 47 -2.81 -4.33 9.49
C GLN A 47 -2.56 -2.92 8.95
N ASP A 48 -1.36 -2.64 8.45
CA ASP A 48 -1.04 -1.34 7.83
C ASP A 48 -1.94 -1.12 6.58
N PHE A 49 -2.27 -2.19 5.85
CA PHE A 49 -3.21 -2.15 4.72
C PHE A 49 -4.67 -2.00 5.16
N VAL A 50 -5.08 -2.62 6.27
CA VAL A 50 -6.47 -2.48 6.78
C VAL A 50 -6.79 -1.01 7.03
N GLY A 51 -5.87 -0.28 7.67
CA GLY A 51 -6.09 1.12 8.02
C GLY A 51 -6.30 2.02 6.80
N VAL A 52 -5.51 1.83 5.73
CA VAL A 52 -5.67 2.60 4.49
C VAL A 52 -6.91 2.15 3.71
N TRP A 53 -7.14 0.84 3.60
CA TRP A 53 -8.30 0.30 2.87
C TRP A 53 -9.63 0.75 3.48
N CYS A 54 -9.75 0.75 4.81
CA CYS A 54 -10.94 1.24 5.50
C CYS A 54 -11.20 2.73 5.19
N ARG A 55 -10.15 3.55 5.10
CA ARG A 55 -10.30 4.97 4.71
C ARG A 55 -10.78 5.11 3.27
N ILE A 56 -10.21 4.35 2.33
CA ILE A 56 -10.69 4.35 0.93
C ILE A 56 -12.18 3.96 0.86
N GLN A 57 -12.62 3.00 1.67
CA GLN A 57 -14.03 2.57 1.70
C GLN A 57 -14.99 3.57 2.38
N CYS A 58 -14.51 4.33 3.37
CA CYS A 58 -15.35 5.23 4.17
C CYS A 58 -15.37 6.66 3.65
N ASP A 59 -14.21 7.17 3.24
CA ASP A 59 -14.01 8.56 2.82
C ASP A 59 -14.12 8.73 1.28
N ASP A 60 -14.39 7.64 0.55
CA ASP A 60 -14.36 7.52 -0.93
C ASP A 60 -13.00 7.89 -1.58
N GLU A 61 -12.05 8.43 -0.82
CA GLU A 61 -10.75 8.87 -1.29
C GLU A 61 -9.66 8.90 -0.21
N VAL A 62 -8.41 8.59 -0.59
CA VAL A 62 -7.23 8.80 0.25
C VAL A 62 -6.20 9.60 -0.52
N CYS A 63 -5.83 10.78 0.02
CA CYS A 63 -4.71 11.58 -0.48
C CYS A 63 -3.39 10.89 -0.13
N VAL A 64 -2.60 10.56 -1.14
CA VAL A 64 -1.22 10.12 -0.97
C VAL A 64 -0.40 11.36 -0.65
N GLY A 65 -0.12 11.58 0.63
CA GLY A 65 0.70 12.69 1.09
C GLY A 65 2.07 12.68 0.41
N LEU A 66 2.32 13.68 -0.44
CA LEU A 66 3.60 14.03 -1.04
C LEU A 66 4.54 14.77 -0.06
N HIS A 67 4.22 14.79 1.24
CA HIS A 67 4.96 15.56 2.22
C HIS A 67 6.08 14.72 2.85
N GLU A 68 7.15 15.42 3.21
CA GLU A 68 8.39 14.89 3.80
C GLU A 68 8.10 13.76 4.79
N LEU A 69 8.44 12.51 4.40
CA LEU A 69 8.22 11.31 5.20
C LEU A 69 9.12 11.38 6.44
N GLY A 70 8.62 11.97 7.52
CA GLY A 70 9.39 12.20 8.76
C GLY A 70 9.26 11.06 9.76
N SER A 71 8.14 10.35 9.75
CA SER A 71 7.84 9.25 10.68
C SER A 71 7.71 7.88 9.99
N LYS A 72 7.95 6.80 10.74
CA LYS A 72 7.81 5.43 10.23
C LYS A 72 6.38 5.11 9.78
N ASP A 73 5.37 5.67 10.44
CA ASP A 73 3.97 5.48 10.07
C ASP A 73 3.63 6.18 8.74
N GLU A 74 4.17 7.38 8.49
CA GLU A 74 4.04 8.05 7.19
C GLU A 74 4.73 7.25 6.08
N VAL A 75 5.93 6.70 6.36
CA VAL A 75 6.63 5.81 5.43
C VAL A 75 5.76 4.59 5.11
N LYS A 76 5.23 3.90 6.11
CA LYS A 76 4.34 2.74 5.90
C LYS A 76 3.15 3.11 5.04
N GLU A 77 2.45 4.19 5.38
CA GLU A 77 1.27 4.64 4.66
C GLU A 77 1.60 4.96 3.20
N HIS A 78 2.72 5.64 2.94
CA HIS A 78 3.20 5.93 1.59
C HIS A 78 3.36 4.67 0.75
N TYR A 79 4.06 3.66 1.27
CA TYR A 79 4.29 2.42 0.54
C TYR A 79 3.04 1.55 0.41
N VAL A 80 2.15 1.56 1.41
CA VAL A 80 0.83 0.91 1.31
C VAL A 80 0.05 1.54 0.16
N CYS A 81 -0.05 2.87 0.09
CA CYS A 81 -0.70 3.57 -1.02
C CYS A 81 -0.02 3.27 -2.37
N LYS A 82 1.31 3.25 -2.41
CA LYS A 82 2.10 2.91 -3.61
C LYS A 82 1.84 1.50 -4.11
N ILE A 83 1.43 0.56 -3.25
CA ILE A 83 1.04 -0.80 -3.65
C ILE A 83 -0.44 -0.85 -4.04
N LEU A 84 -1.31 -0.22 -3.24
CA LEU A 84 -2.76 -0.24 -3.46
C LEU A 84 -3.14 0.34 -4.84
N LYS A 85 -2.40 1.33 -5.36
CA LYS A 85 -2.64 1.89 -6.70
C LYS A 85 -2.46 0.90 -7.86
N HIS A 86 -1.78 -0.23 -7.64
CA HIS A 86 -1.62 -1.29 -8.65
C HIS A 86 -2.73 -2.33 -8.57
N LEU A 87 -3.67 -2.21 -7.63
CA LEU A 87 -4.82 -3.10 -7.57
C LEU A 87 -5.75 -2.83 -8.77
N PRO A 88 -6.35 -3.87 -9.35
CA PRO A 88 -7.12 -3.77 -10.60
C PRO A 88 -8.43 -2.96 -10.49
N TYR A 89 -8.80 -2.55 -9.29
CA TYR A 89 -10.04 -1.83 -8.96
C TYR A 89 -9.75 -0.52 -8.21
N ILE A 90 -8.48 -0.08 -8.16
CA ILE A 90 -8.11 1.22 -7.63
C ILE A 90 -7.72 2.13 -8.81
N GLU A 91 -8.27 3.34 -8.81
CA GLU A 91 -7.86 4.42 -9.69
C GLU A 91 -7.09 5.47 -8.90
N GLU A 92 -5.99 5.96 -9.49
CA GLU A 92 -5.23 7.10 -9.00
C GLU A 92 -5.50 8.31 -9.91
N SER A 93 -5.95 9.42 -9.33
CA SER A 93 -6.06 10.70 -10.03
C SER A 93 -5.51 11.81 -9.15
N LEU A 94 -4.51 12.55 -9.63
CA LEU A 94 -3.88 13.67 -8.92
C LEU A 94 -3.38 13.30 -7.50
N GLY A 95 -2.91 12.06 -7.30
CA GLY A 95 -2.43 11.57 -6.01
C GLY A 95 -3.54 11.14 -5.04
N ILE A 96 -4.75 10.95 -5.55
CA ILE A 96 -5.92 10.50 -4.80
C ILE A 96 -6.28 9.09 -5.25
N LEU A 97 -6.30 8.14 -4.30
CA LEU A 97 -6.72 6.76 -4.55
C LEU A 97 -8.21 6.58 -4.27
N ARG A 98 -8.94 5.98 -5.22
CA ARG A 98 -10.37 5.68 -5.09
C ARG A 98 -10.68 4.30 -5.66
N ILE A 99 -11.77 3.68 -5.22
CA ILE A 99 -12.25 2.43 -5.84
C ILE A 99 -12.92 2.78 -7.17
N SER A 100 -12.44 2.17 -8.26
CA SER A 100 -13.04 2.30 -9.59
C SER A 100 -14.47 1.76 -9.57
N GLN A 101 -15.43 2.56 -10.03
CA GLN A 101 -16.84 2.16 -10.14
C GLN A 101 -17.16 1.45 -11.44
#